data_AF-A0A060C6P9-F1
#
_entry.id   AF-A0A060C6P9-F1
#
_cell.length_a   1.000
_cell.length_b   1.000
_cell.length_c   1.000
_cell.angle_alpha   90.00
_cell.angle_beta   90.00
_cell.angle_gamma   90.00
#
_symmetry.space_group_name_H-M   'P 1'
#
loop_
_entity.id
_entity.type
_entity.pdbx_description
1 polymer ?
#
loop_
_entity_poly.entity_id
_entity_poly.type
_entity_poly.pdbx_seq_one_letter_code
_entity_poly.pdbx_strand_id
1 'polypeptide(L)'
;HGRETAKKMYGCRGIVAHSNIDIWGDTAPQDLWMPATHWVLGAAWMCLDIYNYYDYTRDNDFLREFYSVIKEAALFFVDYLIEDKNGKLVVCPSVSPENTYVKPDGYTACVSMGCAMDDAIIREIFGHCIKAAEILGVTMTLSKR
;
A
#
# COMPACT_ATOMS: atom_id res chain seq x y z
N HIS A 1 4.38 -14.16 3.72
CA HIS A 1 2.99 -14.18 3.19
C HIS A 1 2.76 -13.09 2.15
N GLY A 2 2.84 -11.79 2.49
CA GLY A 2 2.51 -10.71 1.54
C GLY A 2 3.23 -10.69 0.18
N ARG A 3 4.51 -11.11 0.12
CA ARG A 3 5.25 -11.25 -1.17
C ARG A 3 4.59 -12.27 -2.11
N GLU A 4 4.10 -13.37 -1.53
CA GLU A 4 3.46 -14.45 -2.28
C GLU A 4 2.12 -13.99 -2.84
N THR A 5 1.33 -13.27 -2.02
CA THR A 5 0.07 -12.66 -2.43
C THR A 5 0.27 -11.63 -3.54
N ALA A 6 1.25 -10.72 -3.39
CA ALA A 6 1.58 -9.71 -4.40
C ALA A 6 1.92 -10.35 -5.75
N LYS A 7 2.75 -11.40 -5.72
CA LYS A 7 3.16 -12.13 -6.92
C LYS A 7 2.00 -12.91 -7.56
N LYS A 8 1.26 -13.70 -6.77
CA LYS A 8 0.22 -14.60 -7.28
C LYS A 8 -1.03 -13.87 -7.76
N MET A 9 -1.48 -12.86 -7.02
CA MET A 9 -2.73 -12.15 -7.34
C MET A 9 -2.51 -11.00 -8.32
N TYR A 10 -1.37 -10.31 -8.22
CA TYR A 10 -1.16 -9.04 -8.93
C TYR A 10 0.05 -9.06 -9.87
N GLY A 11 0.86 -10.13 -9.89
CA GLY A 11 2.10 -10.17 -10.66
C GLY A 11 3.14 -9.13 -10.21
N CYS A 12 2.92 -8.48 -9.08
CA CYS A 12 3.71 -7.36 -8.56
C CYS A 12 4.86 -7.85 -7.67
N ARG A 13 5.93 -7.06 -7.60
CA ARG A 13 6.97 -7.20 -6.57
C ARG A 13 6.49 -6.63 -5.23
N GLY A 14 7.34 -6.69 -4.22
CA GLY A 14 7.06 -6.10 -2.91
C GLY A 14 6.12 -6.96 -2.06
N ILE A 15 5.48 -6.32 -1.08
CA ILE A 15 4.50 -6.95 -0.18
C ILE A 15 3.14 -6.27 -0.27
N VAL A 16 2.08 -7.05 -0.12
CA VAL A 16 0.70 -6.58 0.00
C VAL A 16 -0.01 -7.34 1.12
N ALA A 17 -0.96 -6.67 1.76
CA ALA A 17 -1.96 -7.24 2.64
C ALA A 17 -3.24 -6.42 2.49
N HIS A 18 -4.39 -7.05 2.72
CA HIS A 18 -5.70 -6.40 2.55
C HIS A 18 -6.26 -5.92 3.89
N SER A 19 -7.58 -5.76 4.00
CA SER A 19 -8.26 -5.25 5.21
C SER A 19 -8.09 -6.12 6.45
N ASN A 20 -7.85 -7.42 6.29
CA ASN A 20 -7.82 -8.38 7.39
C ASN A 20 -6.57 -9.26 7.34
N ILE A 21 -6.04 -9.56 8.52
CA ILE A 21 -5.01 -10.56 8.77
C ILE A 21 -5.40 -11.36 10.03
N ASP A 22 -4.84 -12.56 10.18
CA ASP A 22 -5.04 -13.39 11.37
C ASP A 22 -3.68 -13.83 11.98
N ILE A 23 -3.72 -14.71 12.98
CA ILE A 23 -2.51 -15.23 13.64
C ILE A 23 -1.59 -16.04 12.70
N TRP A 24 -2.11 -16.46 11.55
CA TRP A 24 -1.36 -17.19 10.52
C TRP A 24 -0.76 -16.24 9.47
N GLY A 25 -1.07 -14.94 9.57
CA GLY A 25 -0.60 -13.92 8.65
C GLY A 25 -1.19 -14.08 7.25
N ASP A 26 -2.46 -14.51 7.13
CA ASP A 26 -3.14 -14.48 5.84
C ASP A 26 -3.20 -13.04 5.32
N THR A 27 -2.79 -12.86 4.07
CA THR A 27 -2.69 -11.55 3.42
C THR A 27 -3.59 -11.45 2.19
N ALA A 28 -4.33 -12.51 1.84
CA ALA A 28 -5.30 -12.49 0.76
C ALA A 28 -6.54 -11.66 1.14
N PRO A 29 -7.28 -11.11 0.17
CA PRO A 29 -8.60 -10.52 0.41
C PRO A 29 -9.50 -11.52 1.13
N GLN A 30 -10.21 -11.06 2.15
CA GLN A 30 -11.17 -11.87 2.88
C GLN A 30 -12.59 -11.35 2.63
N ASP A 31 -13.57 -12.17 2.97
CA ASP A 31 -15.01 -11.89 2.87
C ASP A 31 -15.56 -11.68 1.44
N LEU A 32 -16.85 -11.33 1.36
CA LEU A 32 -17.60 -11.07 0.12
C LEU A 32 -18.16 -9.62 0.09
N TRP A 33 -17.68 -8.76 0.97
CA TRP A 33 -18.11 -7.37 1.11
C TRP A 33 -17.23 -6.45 0.28
N MET A 34 -17.61 -6.31 -1.00
CA MET A 34 -16.86 -5.54 -2.01
C MET A 34 -16.35 -4.16 -1.57
N PRO A 35 -17.07 -3.35 -0.75
CA PRO A 35 -16.53 -2.09 -0.24
C PRO A 35 -15.27 -2.20 0.63
N ALA A 36 -14.91 -3.39 1.11
CA ALA A 36 -13.75 -3.64 1.96
C ALA A 36 -12.76 -4.64 1.36
N THR A 37 -13.25 -5.73 0.75
CA THR A 37 -12.45 -6.90 0.35
C THR A 37 -11.18 -6.55 -0.44
N HIS A 38 -11.28 -5.71 -1.47
CA HIS A 38 -10.18 -5.43 -2.41
C HIS A 38 -9.20 -4.34 -1.93
N TRP A 39 -9.25 -3.92 -0.67
CA TRP A 39 -8.43 -2.80 -0.20
C TRP A 39 -6.94 -3.18 -0.02
N VAL A 40 -6.11 -2.93 -1.04
CA VAL A 40 -4.69 -3.39 -1.14
C VAL A 40 -3.67 -2.60 -0.29
N LEU A 41 -4.09 -1.67 0.56
CA LEU A 41 -3.18 -0.75 1.26
C LEU A 41 -2.82 -1.19 2.68
N GLY A 42 -3.29 -2.34 3.17
CA GLY A 42 -3.08 -2.78 4.55
C GLY A 42 -1.62 -2.87 4.96
N ALA A 43 -0.78 -3.49 4.11
CA ALA A 43 0.65 -3.59 4.36
C ALA A 43 1.33 -2.21 4.41
N ALA A 44 0.98 -1.31 3.49
CA ALA A 44 1.56 0.04 3.47
C ALA A 44 1.09 0.90 4.65
N TRP A 45 -0.18 0.78 5.05
CA TRP A 45 -0.68 1.51 6.21
C TRP A 45 0.05 1.07 7.50
N MET A 46 0.21 -0.24 7.73
CA MET A 46 0.99 -0.74 8.87
C MET A 46 2.46 -0.28 8.84
N CYS A 47 3.05 -0.13 7.66
CA CYS A 47 4.42 0.39 7.54
C CYS A 47 4.55 1.86 7.94
N LEU A 48 3.45 2.63 7.96
CA LEU A 48 3.48 3.99 8.50
C LEU A 48 3.79 3.97 10.00
N ASP A 49 3.28 2.99 10.75
CA ASP A 49 3.56 2.85 12.18
C ASP A 49 5.04 2.51 12.46
N ILE A 50 5.66 1.69 11.60
CA ILE A 50 7.10 1.41 11.66
C ILE A 50 7.89 2.72 11.54
N TYR A 51 7.58 3.55 10.54
CA TYR A 51 8.28 4.82 10.36
C TYR A 51 7.97 5.79 11.50
N ASN A 52 6.71 5.87 11.95
CA ASN A 52 6.31 6.70 13.08
C ASN A 52 7.11 6.35 14.33
N TYR A 53 7.28 5.06 14.64
CA TYR A 53 8.10 4.63 15.77
C TYR A 53 9.51 5.22 15.69
N TYR A 54 10.17 5.10 14.53
CA TYR A 54 11.46 5.74 14.31
C TYR A 54 11.39 7.26 14.46
N ASP A 55 10.36 7.93 13.93
CA ASP A 55 10.25 9.38 13.98
C ASP A 55 10.14 9.91 15.42
N TYR A 56 9.52 9.13 16.31
CA TYR A 56 9.43 9.44 17.74
C TYR A 56 10.68 9.06 18.54
N THR A 57 11.32 7.92 18.25
CA THR A 57 12.44 7.41 19.05
C THR A 57 13.81 7.81 18.52
N ARG A 58 13.90 8.10 17.22
CA ARG A 58 15.14 8.29 16.44
C ARG A 58 16.09 7.09 16.53
N ASP A 59 15.55 5.90 16.76
CA ASP A 59 16.31 4.64 16.81
C ASP A 59 16.71 4.18 15.39
N ASN A 60 17.95 4.49 15.01
CA ASN A 60 18.49 4.13 13.71
C ASN A 60 18.67 2.62 13.53
N ASP A 61 18.86 1.84 14.61
CA ASP A 61 19.02 0.40 14.52
C ASP A 61 17.67 -0.26 14.22
N PHE A 62 16.61 0.18 14.91
CA PHE A 62 15.24 -0.19 14.58
C PHE A 62 14.90 0.16 13.12
N LEU A 63 15.20 1.38 12.68
CA LEU A 63 14.93 1.78 11.30
C LEU A 63 15.70 0.90 10.31
N ARG A 64 16.95 0.56 10.60
CA ARG A 64 17.77 -0.32 9.75
C ARG A 64 17.19 -1.73 9.66
N GLU A 65 16.69 -2.26 10.76
CA GLU A 65 16.05 -3.58 10.83
C GLU A 65 14.79 -3.63 9.94
N PHE A 66 13.92 -2.63 10.06
CA PHE A 66 12.61 -2.63 9.39
C PHE A 66 12.55 -1.90 8.05
N TYR A 67 13.61 -1.19 7.63
CA TYR A 67 13.64 -0.45 6.37
C TYR A 67 13.27 -1.32 5.15
N SER A 68 13.71 -2.59 5.16
CA SER A 68 13.38 -3.52 4.08
C SER A 68 11.87 -3.72 3.89
N VAL A 69 11.09 -3.70 4.97
CA VAL A 69 9.63 -3.85 4.95
C VAL A 69 8.97 -2.61 4.34
N ILE A 70 9.38 -1.41 4.77
CA ILE A 70 8.92 -0.14 4.20
C ILE A 70 9.21 -0.09 2.70
N LYS A 71 10.44 -0.46 2.30
CA LYS A 71 10.86 -0.49 0.90
C LYS A 71 10.02 -1.46 0.06
N GLU A 72 9.71 -2.63 0.59
CA GLU A 72 8.90 -3.61 -0.14
C GLU A 72 7.43 -3.23 -0.23
N ALA A 73 6.87 -2.55 0.78
CA ALA A 73 5.53 -1.99 0.68
C ALA A 73 5.46 -0.90 -0.41
N ALA A 74 6.47 -0.02 -0.48
CA ALA A 74 6.57 0.96 -1.57
C ALA A 74 6.78 0.30 -2.95
N LEU A 75 7.59 -0.76 -3.02
CA LEU A 75 7.88 -1.48 -4.27
C LEU A 75 6.63 -2.11 -4.89
N PHE A 76 5.66 -2.54 -4.08
CA PHE A 76 4.38 -3.03 -4.58
C PHE A 76 3.69 -1.99 -5.46
N PHE A 77 3.63 -0.72 -5.01
CA PHE A 77 2.97 0.35 -5.76
C PHE A 77 3.76 0.82 -6.98
N VAL A 78 5.07 0.58 -7.06
CA VAL A 78 5.84 0.82 -8.29
C VAL A 78 5.29 -0.05 -9.44
N ASP A 79 4.87 -1.27 -9.12
CA ASP A 79 4.33 -2.23 -10.09
C ASP A 79 2.80 -2.13 -10.23
N TYR A 80 2.08 -1.82 -9.15
CA TYR A 80 0.62 -1.86 -9.11
C TYR A 80 -0.07 -0.59 -9.66
N LEU A 81 0.57 0.58 -9.56
CA LEU A 81 -0.02 1.83 -10.02
C LEU A 81 -0.13 1.88 -11.55
N ILE A 82 -1.32 2.25 -12.03
CA ILE A 82 -1.60 2.46 -13.45
C ILE A 82 -1.87 3.93 -13.75
N GLU A 83 -1.72 4.34 -15.01
CA GLU A 83 -2.08 5.68 -15.45
C GLU A 83 -3.58 5.80 -15.69
N ASP A 84 -4.20 6.87 -15.16
CA ASP A 84 -5.56 7.26 -15.50
C ASP A 84 -5.61 7.98 -16.87
N LYS A 85 -6.81 8.39 -17.29
CA LYS A 85 -7.03 9.14 -18.54
C LYS A 85 -6.29 10.48 -18.63
N ASN A 86 -5.79 11.01 -17.51
CA ASN A 86 -5.04 12.26 -17.42
C ASN A 86 -3.53 12.01 -17.25
N GLY A 87 -3.08 10.76 -17.27
CA GLY A 87 -1.68 10.36 -17.04
C GLY A 87 -1.26 10.36 -15.57
N LYS A 88 -2.19 10.46 -14.61
CA LYS A 88 -1.88 10.36 -13.18
C LYS A 88 -1.79 8.89 -12.78
N LEU A 89 -0.75 8.55 -12.01
CA LEU A 89 -0.63 7.22 -11.40
C LEU A 89 -1.65 7.05 -10.27
N VAL A 90 -2.46 6.01 -10.34
CA VAL A 90 -3.58 5.72 -9.44
C VAL A 90 -3.71 4.23 -9.16
N VAL A 91 -4.32 3.90 -8.01
CA VAL A 91 -4.71 2.54 -7.63
C VAL A 91 -5.99 2.16 -8.38
N CYS A 92 -5.96 1.01 -9.07
CA CYS A 92 -7.14 0.46 -9.73
C CYS A 92 -7.09 -1.08 -9.73
N PRO A 93 -8.14 -1.78 -9.28
CA PRO A 93 -9.32 -1.23 -8.61
C PRO A 93 -8.97 -0.68 -7.22
N SER A 94 -9.78 0.28 -6.75
CA SER A 94 -9.68 0.90 -5.43
C SER A 94 -11.05 0.95 -4.74
N VAL A 95 -11.04 0.98 -3.41
CA VAL A 95 -12.22 1.20 -2.58
C VAL A 95 -11.87 2.20 -1.48
N SER A 96 -12.80 3.10 -1.16
CA SER A 96 -12.73 3.85 0.11
C SER A 96 -13.29 2.90 1.17
N PRO A 97 -12.51 2.46 2.17
CA PRO A 97 -12.89 1.35 3.03
C PRO A 97 -14.33 1.44 3.52
N GLU A 98 -15.09 0.38 3.23
CA GLU A 98 -16.47 0.16 3.67
C GLU A 98 -17.50 1.19 3.18
N ASN A 99 -17.11 2.13 2.32
CA ASN A 99 -17.99 3.17 1.83
C ASN A 99 -18.72 2.72 0.55
N THR A 100 -20.03 2.99 0.52
CA THR A 100 -20.87 2.88 -0.68
C THR A 100 -21.45 4.25 -0.99
N TYR A 101 -21.27 4.70 -2.22
CA TYR A 101 -21.68 6.04 -2.67
C TYR A 101 -22.66 5.97 -3.84
N VAL A 102 -23.45 7.03 -4.00
CA VAL A 102 -24.43 7.16 -5.07
C VAL A 102 -23.79 7.91 -6.24
N LYS A 103 -23.85 7.31 -7.43
CA LYS A 103 -23.39 7.92 -8.68
C LYS A 103 -24.41 8.94 -9.21
N PRO A 104 -24.02 9.82 -10.16
CA PRO A 104 -24.95 10.78 -10.78
C PRO A 104 -26.17 10.15 -11.47
N ASP A 105 -26.08 8.88 -11.86
CA ASP A 105 -27.16 8.10 -12.47
C ASP A 105 -28.11 7.46 -11.43
N GLY A 106 -27.90 7.71 -10.13
CA GLY A 106 -28.72 7.21 -9.04
C GLY A 106 -28.37 5.79 -8.55
N TYR A 107 -27.47 5.08 -9.23
CA TYR A 107 -27.01 3.76 -8.81
C TYR A 107 -25.93 3.85 -7.72
N THR A 108 -25.87 2.86 -6.84
CA THR A 108 -24.81 2.73 -5.84
C THR A 108 -23.56 2.08 -6.42
N ALA A 109 -22.40 2.48 -5.93
CA ALA A 109 -21.10 1.92 -6.25
C ALA A 109 -20.17 1.94 -5.02
N CYS A 110 -19.16 1.09 -5.04
CA CYS A 110 -18.13 1.02 -3.98
C CYS A 110 -16.71 0.94 -4.53
N VAL A 111 -16.54 0.43 -5.74
CA VAL A 111 -15.24 0.35 -6.43
C VAL A 111 -15.04 1.58 -7.31
N SER A 112 -13.88 2.20 -7.19
CA SER A 112 -13.41 3.36 -7.95
C SER A 112 -11.95 3.18 -8.37
N MET A 113 -11.37 4.27 -8.88
CA MET A 113 -9.96 4.41 -9.22
C MET A 113 -9.41 5.59 -8.42
N GLY A 114 -8.30 5.37 -7.70
CA GLY A 114 -7.59 6.42 -6.95
C GLY A 114 -8.45 7.13 -5.89
N CYS A 115 -8.88 6.39 -4.87
CA CYS A 115 -9.51 7.00 -3.69
C CYS A 115 -8.54 7.94 -2.98
N ALA A 116 -9.06 8.99 -2.31
CA ALA A 116 -8.21 9.96 -1.60
C ALA A 116 -7.31 9.31 -0.54
N MET A 117 -7.78 8.24 0.10
CA MET A 117 -7.00 7.46 1.06
C MET A 117 -5.79 6.78 0.41
N ASP A 118 -5.92 6.31 -0.83
CA ASP A 118 -4.83 5.68 -1.57
C ASP A 118 -3.70 6.69 -1.77
N ASP A 119 -4.06 7.88 -2.27
CA ASP A 119 -3.12 8.96 -2.51
C ASP A 119 -2.39 9.35 -1.23
N ALA A 120 -3.08 9.43 -0.09
CA ALA A 120 -2.50 9.78 1.19
C ALA A 120 -1.47 8.72 1.65
N ILE A 121 -1.87 7.46 1.72
CA ILE A 121 -0.99 6.37 2.20
C ILE A 121 0.19 6.15 1.26
N ILE A 122 -0.04 6.20 -0.05
CA ILE A 122 1.01 5.97 -1.05
C ILE A 122 2.04 7.10 -1.03
N ARG A 123 1.61 8.36 -0.89
CA ARG A 123 2.54 9.49 -0.74
C ARG A 123 3.41 9.33 0.50
N GLU A 124 2.81 8.95 1.63
CA GLU A 124 3.55 8.76 2.88
C GLU A 124 4.53 7.60 2.79
N ILE A 125 4.12 6.43 2.25
CA ILE A 125 5.05 5.28 2.19
C ILE A 125 6.23 5.51 1.25
N PHE A 126 6.04 6.18 0.11
CA PHE A 126 7.15 6.58 -0.76
C PHE A 126 8.05 7.61 -0.05
N GLY A 127 7.46 8.61 0.61
CA GLY A 127 8.20 9.61 1.37
C GLY A 127 9.03 9.00 2.49
N HIS A 128 8.44 8.10 3.28
CA HIS A 128 9.11 7.36 4.35
C HIS A 128 10.22 6.45 3.82
N CYS A 129 9.99 5.76 2.70
CA CYS A 129 11.03 4.95 2.06
C CYS A 129 12.25 5.79 1.63
N ILE A 130 12.01 6.98 1.04
CA ILE A 130 13.09 7.89 0.62
C ILE A 130 13.84 8.40 1.84
N LYS A 131 13.14 8.98 2.83
CA LYS A 131 13.75 9.54 4.04
C LYS A 131 14.55 8.48 4.80
N ALA A 132 13.99 7.28 4.97
CA ALA A 132 14.67 6.20 5.65
C ALA A 132 15.95 5.78 4.93
N ALA A 133 15.94 5.76 3.59
CA ALA A 133 17.14 5.46 2.80
C ALA A 133 18.24 6.52 3.02
N GLU A 134 17.87 7.80 3.03
CA GLU A 134 18.77 8.93 3.26
C GLU A 134 19.39 8.87 4.67
N ILE A 135 18.56 8.65 5.70
CA ILE A 135 19.00 8.52 7.10
C ILE A 135 20.01 7.37 7.26
N LEU A 136 19.74 6.22 6.63
CA LEU A 136 20.56 5.02 6.75
C LEU A 136 21.79 5.03 5.83
N GLY A 137 21.89 6.00 4.92
CA GLY A 137 22.97 6.10 3.94
C GLY A 137 22.95 4.97 2.90
N VAL A 138 21.77 4.43 2.58
CA VAL A 138 21.63 3.30 1.64
C VAL A 138 21.10 3.76 0.29
N THR A 139 21.63 3.19 -0.79
CA THR A 139 21.13 3.48 -2.14
C THR A 139 19.74 2.88 -2.32
N MET A 140 18.74 3.75 -2.48
CA MET A 140 17.38 3.33 -2.81
C MET A 140 17.27 3.08 -4.32
N THR A 141 16.80 1.89 -4.70
CA THR A 141 16.45 1.56 -6.09
C THR A 141 15.00 1.07 -6.12
N LEU A 142 14.12 1.91 -6.67
CA LEU A 142 12.72 1.63 -6.97
C LEU A 142 12.50 2.03 -8.44
N SER A 143 12.67 1.08 -9.36
CA SER A 143 12.45 1.31 -10.80
C SER A 143 11.29 0.47 -11.31
N LYS A 144 10.50 1.03 -12.23
CA LYS A 144 9.55 0.23 -13.04
C LYS A 144 10.33 -0.83 -13.84
N ARG A 145 9.68 -1.96 -14.09
CA ARG A 145 10.21 -3.03 -14.96
C ARG A 145 10.27 -2.58 -16.40
#